data_AF-A0A7S3PCL5-F1
#
_entry.id   AF-A0A7S3PCL5-F1
#
_cell.length_a   1.000
_cell.length_b   1.000
_cell.length_c   1.000
_cell.angle_alpha   90.00
_cell.angle_beta   90.00
_cell.angle_gamma   90.00
#
_symmetry.space_group_name_H-M   'P 1'
#
loop_
_entity.id
_entity.type
_entity.pdbx_description
1 polymer ?
#
loop_
_entity_poly.entity_id
_entity_poly.type
_entity_poly.pdbx_seq_one_letter_code
_entity_poly.pdbx_strand_id
1 'polypeptide(L)'
;MICSFPFHTCTGLYTKELDTDGNGYLDPNELRTLASVMSDGNNVQEQFEEILLCLHVNSADMDAIDHARMDLPSFLNCSKATEGVLQNSRRKRTHEIIAEEVASEFVSFEMIDDNFTTTMQKLDSIRKKKSKFICINDDMKKAPLRTRQAVHHFYNALFPKPSQFELEPGYRNVFLYYDEYVEYINVLHRQNFYIRLGLGILFLGVVFLFIYN
;
A
#
# COMPACT_ATOMS: atom_id res chain seq x y z
N MET A 1 -9.19 12.71 -29.82
CA MET A 1 -7.78 12.26 -29.91
C MET A 1 -7.75 10.83 -29.39
N ILE A 2 -7.47 9.83 -30.23
CA ILE A 2 -7.63 8.41 -29.86
C ILE A 2 -6.25 7.85 -29.57
N CYS A 3 -5.95 7.60 -28.28
CA CYS A 3 -4.75 6.90 -27.87
C CYS A 3 -4.60 5.58 -28.65
N SER A 4 -3.58 5.48 -29.52
CA SER A 4 -3.36 4.25 -30.28
C SER A 4 -1.88 4.02 -30.64
N PHE A 5 -1.33 2.93 -30.09
CA PHE A 5 -0.35 2.02 -30.69
C PHE A 5 -0.63 0.61 -30.11
N PRO A 6 -0.35 -0.47 -30.86
CA PRO A 6 -1.31 -1.50 -31.28
C PRO A 6 -1.83 -2.44 -30.17
N PHE A 7 -1.44 -2.26 -28.91
CA PHE A 7 -1.69 -3.24 -27.85
C PHE A 7 -2.15 -2.65 -26.50
N HIS A 8 -2.05 -1.33 -26.26
CA HIS A 8 -2.56 -0.69 -25.05
C HIS A 8 -3.31 0.59 -25.37
N THR A 9 -4.61 0.64 -25.04
CA THR A 9 -5.38 1.88 -25.06
C THR A 9 -5.11 2.65 -23.77
N CYS A 10 -5.10 3.99 -23.80
CA CYS A 10 -5.00 4.80 -22.58
C CYS A 10 -6.07 4.42 -21.54
N THR A 11 -7.27 4.06 -22.00
CA THR A 11 -8.34 3.51 -21.16
C THR A 11 -7.92 2.21 -20.46
N GLY A 12 -7.23 1.30 -21.15
CA GLY A 12 -6.74 0.07 -20.56
C GLY A 12 -5.65 0.32 -19.52
N LEU A 13 -4.73 1.26 -19.78
CA LEU A 13 -3.69 1.64 -18.82
C LEU A 13 -4.30 2.31 -17.59
N TYR A 14 -5.25 3.23 -17.79
CA TYR A 14 -6.00 3.85 -16.72
C TYR A 14 -6.70 2.81 -15.84
N THR A 15 -7.59 2.00 -16.43
CA THR A 15 -8.47 1.08 -15.68
C THR A 15 -7.77 -0.15 -15.10
N LYS A 16 -6.58 -0.53 -15.60
CA LYS A 16 -5.91 -1.77 -15.16
C LYS A 16 -4.57 -1.54 -14.47
N GLU A 17 -3.93 -0.39 -14.68
CA GLU A 17 -2.59 -0.13 -14.15
C GLU A 17 -2.51 1.10 -13.24
N LEU A 18 -3.43 2.06 -13.36
CA LEU A 18 -3.40 3.29 -12.57
C LEU A 18 -4.52 3.35 -11.52
N ASP A 19 -5.77 3.06 -11.92
CA ASP A 19 -6.94 2.91 -11.05
C ASP A 19 -6.90 1.50 -10.44
N THR A 20 -6.10 1.36 -9.39
CA THR A 20 -5.76 0.06 -8.80
C THR A 20 -6.88 -0.50 -7.94
N ASP A 21 -7.69 0.36 -7.34
CA ASP A 21 -8.83 -0.05 -6.53
C ASP A 21 -10.12 -0.22 -7.37
N GLY A 22 -10.12 0.34 -8.58
CA GLY A 22 -11.21 0.22 -9.54
C GLY A 22 -12.39 1.12 -9.21
N ASN A 23 -12.18 2.21 -8.47
CA ASN A 23 -13.23 3.11 -8.05
C ASN A 23 -13.63 4.12 -9.15
N GLY A 24 -12.88 4.19 -10.25
CA GLY A 24 -13.13 5.06 -11.41
C GLY A 24 -12.46 6.43 -11.36
N TYR A 25 -11.66 6.72 -10.32
CA TYR A 25 -10.93 7.96 -10.11
C TYR A 25 -9.53 7.68 -9.57
N LEU A 26 -8.52 8.39 -10.08
CA LEU A 26 -7.18 8.34 -9.49
C LEU A 26 -7.12 9.27 -8.27
N ASP A 27 -6.82 8.72 -7.11
CA ASP A 27 -6.57 9.47 -5.87
C ASP A 27 -5.14 10.07 -5.85
N PRO A 28 -4.76 10.91 -4.86
CA PRO A 28 -3.43 11.53 -4.83
C PRO A 28 -2.27 10.54 -4.85
N ASN A 29 -2.44 9.34 -4.30
CA ASN A 29 -1.40 8.32 -4.28
C ASN A 29 -1.26 7.65 -5.66
N GLU A 30 -2.38 7.40 -6.34
CA GLU A 30 -2.43 6.89 -7.71
C GLU A 30 -1.97 7.95 -8.72
N LEU A 31 -2.31 9.23 -8.50
CA LEU A 31 -1.79 10.37 -9.27
C LEU A 31 -0.27 10.48 -9.13
N ARG A 32 0.28 10.19 -7.96
CA ARG A 32 1.73 10.12 -7.79
C ARG A 32 2.33 8.88 -8.47
N THR A 33 1.61 7.76 -8.56
CA THR A 33 2.01 6.61 -9.39
C THR A 33 2.03 7.01 -10.87
N LEU A 34 0.99 7.71 -11.34
CA LEU A 34 0.94 8.29 -12.68
C LEU A 34 2.14 9.20 -12.94
N ALA A 35 2.44 10.14 -12.04
CA ALA A 35 3.61 11.02 -12.13
C ALA A 35 4.94 10.24 -12.21
N SER A 36 5.06 9.16 -11.43
CA SER A 36 6.25 8.31 -11.43
C SER A 36 6.43 7.56 -12.75
N VAL A 37 5.33 7.09 -13.35
CA VAL A 37 5.35 6.41 -14.66
C VAL A 37 5.65 7.40 -15.78
N MET A 38 5.11 8.63 -15.70
CA MET A 38 5.39 9.70 -16.67
C MET A 38 6.84 10.19 -16.61
N SER A 39 7.51 10.05 -15.46
CA SER A 39 8.88 10.52 -15.31
C SER A 39 9.90 9.65 -16.06
N ASP A 40 10.54 10.21 -17.08
CA ASP A 40 11.71 9.61 -17.77
C ASP A 40 13.05 9.91 -17.05
N GLY A 41 13.02 10.19 -15.74
CA GLY A 41 14.21 10.59 -14.97
C GLY A 41 14.17 12.04 -14.48
N ASN A 42 13.07 12.74 -14.78
CA ASN A 42 12.71 14.04 -14.22
C ASN A 42 12.20 13.91 -12.78
N ASN A 43 12.09 15.04 -12.08
CA ASN A 43 11.57 15.08 -10.72
C ASN A 43 10.09 14.65 -10.70
N VAL A 44 9.75 13.56 -10.00
CA VAL A 44 8.37 13.07 -9.87
C VAL A 44 7.44 14.14 -9.30
N GLN A 45 7.97 15.04 -8.46
CA GLN A 45 7.23 16.19 -7.94
C GLN A 45 6.77 17.15 -9.05
N GLU A 46 7.61 17.42 -10.04
CA GLU A 46 7.27 18.28 -11.17
C GLU A 46 6.17 17.65 -12.04
N GLN A 47 6.28 16.35 -12.30
CA GLN A 47 5.24 15.62 -13.04
C GLN A 47 3.91 15.59 -12.27
N PHE A 48 3.97 15.51 -10.95
CA PHE A 48 2.78 15.59 -10.10
C PHE A 48 2.12 16.97 -10.16
N GLU A 49 2.91 18.04 -10.14
CA GLU A 49 2.40 19.42 -10.29
C GLU A 49 1.76 19.65 -11.67
N GLU A 50 2.34 19.12 -12.74
CA GLU A 50 1.74 19.15 -14.09
C GLU A 50 0.37 18.43 -14.15
N ILE A 51 0.24 17.31 -13.42
CA ILE A 51 -1.05 16.62 -13.28
C ILE A 51 -2.06 17.47 -12.52
N LEU A 52 -1.65 18.13 -11.44
CA LEU A 52 -2.54 19.03 -10.69
C LEU A 52 -3.00 20.22 -11.54
N LEU A 53 -2.15 20.73 -12.44
CA LEU A 53 -2.54 21.74 -13.42
C LEU A 53 -3.63 21.24 -14.37
N CYS A 54 -3.56 19.99 -14.85
CA CYS A 54 -4.63 19.38 -15.64
C CYS A 54 -5.96 19.29 -14.87
N LEU A 55 -5.91 19.20 -13.54
CA LEU A 55 -7.07 19.15 -12.66
C LEU A 55 -7.53 20.53 -12.16
N HIS A 56 -6.83 21.61 -12.53
CA HIS A 56 -7.05 22.95 -11.99
C HIS A 56 -6.96 23.02 -10.45
N VAL A 57 -6.12 22.16 -9.86
CA VAL A 57 -5.86 22.14 -8.41
C VAL A 57 -4.63 23.01 -8.11
N ASN A 58 -4.73 23.85 -7.08
CA ASN A 58 -3.62 24.68 -6.64
C ASN A 58 -2.59 23.83 -5.87
N SER A 59 -1.35 23.76 -6.35
CA SER A 59 -0.28 22.98 -5.69
C SER A 59 0.16 23.55 -4.33
N ALA A 60 -0.24 24.78 -3.99
CA ALA A 60 0.01 25.36 -2.67
C ALA A 60 -1.07 25.00 -1.63
N ASP A 61 -2.22 24.46 -2.06
CA ASP A 61 -3.34 24.11 -1.20
C ASP A 61 -3.35 22.61 -0.89
N MET A 62 -2.87 22.25 0.31
CA MET A 62 -2.77 20.86 0.74
C MET A 62 -4.13 20.16 0.85
N ASP A 63 -5.19 20.87 1.26
CA ASP A 63 -6.52 20.29 1.37
C ASP A 63 -7.10 19.97 -0.01
N ALA A 64 -6.88 20.88 -0.98
CA ALA A 64 -7.24 20.64 -2.36
C ALA A 64 -6.48 19.45 -2.98
N ILE A 65 -5.20 19.26 -2.61
CA ILE A 65 -4.40 18.11 -3.07
C ILE A 65 -4.96 16.81 -2.48
N ASP A 66 -5.27 16.75 -1.19
CA ASP A 66 -5.77 15.53 -0.54
C ASP A 66 -7.11 15.05 -1.15
N HIS A 67 -7.91 16.00 -1.65
CA HIS A 67 -9.18 15.75 -2.32
C HIS A 67 -9.08 15.69 -3.85
N ALA A 68 -7.88 15.82 -4.43
CA ALA A 68 -7.69 15.73 -5.87
C ALA A 68 -8.14 14.35 -6.39
N ARG A 69 -8.92 14.35 -7.47
CA ARG A 69 -9.43 13.16 -8.14
C ARG A 69 -9.38 13.36 -9.64
N MET A 70 -8.82 12.39 -10.36
CA MET A 70 -8.79 12.40 -11.84
C MET A 70 -9.62 11.24 -12.37
N ASP A 71 -10.74 11.55 -13.02
CA ASP A 71 -11.52 10.57 -13.77
C ASP A 71 -10.90 10.26 -15.15
N LEU A 72 -11.39 9.21 -15.81
CA LEU A 72 -10.90 8.82 -17.13
C LEU A 72 -11.01 9.95 -18.18
N PRO A 73 -12.13 10.71 -18.29
CA PRO A 73 -12.21 11.86 -19.17
C PRO A 73 -11.12 12.92 -18.91
N SER A 74 -10.88 13.30 -17.65
CA SER A 74 -9.84 14.27 -17.29
C SER A 74 -8.45 13.75 -17.63
N PHE A 75 -8.19 12.47 -17.38
CA PHE A 75 -6.95 11.81 -17.80
C PHE A 75 -6.76 11.89 -19.31
N LEU A 76 -7.77 11.52 -20.11
CA LEU A 76 -7.71 11.55 -21.57
C LEU A 76 -7.54 12.98 -22.15
N ASN A 77 -7.99 14.01 -21.42
CA ASN A 77 -7.83 15.40 -21.81
C ASN A 77 -6.46 15.99 -21.40
N CYS A 78 -5.73 15.32 -20.51
CA CYS A 78 -4.39 15.70 -20.11
C CYS A 78 -3.34 15.09 -21.06
N SER A 79 -2.93 15.85 -22.08
CA SER A 79 -1.95 15.39 -23.10
C SER A 79 -0.64 14.94 -22.45
N LYS A 80 -0.13 15.69 -21.46
CA LYS A 80 1.09 15.31 -20.72
C LYS A 80 0.97 13.94 -20.05
N ALA A 81 -0.16 13.68 -19.39
CA ALA A 81 -0.38 12.41 -18.71
C ALA A 81 -0.52 11.24 -19.70
N THR A 82 -1.33 11.41 -20.74
CA THR A 82 -1.54 10.38 -21.75
C THR A 82 -0.28 10.07 -22.54
N GLU A 83 0.47 11.08 -22.98
CA GLU A 83 1.73 10.93 -23.72
C GLU A 83 2.82 10.30 -22.84
N GLY A 84 3.01 10.80 -21.62
CA GLY A 84 4.04 10.27 -20.71
C GLY A 84 3.80 8.82 -20.34
N VAL A 85 2.54 8.45 -20.08
CA VAL A 85 2.18 7.04 -19.80
C VAL A 85 2.37 6.17 -21.03
N LEU A 86 1.97 6.61 -22.22
CA LEU A 86 2.13 5.83 -23.45
C LEU A 86 3.61 5.60 -23.78
N GLN A 87 4.48 6.59 -23.55
CA GLN A 87 5.90 6.49 -23.81
C GLN A 87 6.61 5.54 -22.84
N ASN A 88 6.23 5.54 -21.57
CA ASN A 88 6.95 4.83 -20.51
C ASN A 88 6.29 3.51 -20.06
N SER A 89 5.09 3.18 -20.54
CA SER A 89 4.41 1.95 -20.14
C SER A 89 5.01 0.71 -20.79
N ARG A 90 5.37 -0.27 -19.96
CA ARG A 90 5.88 -1.56 -20.39
C ARG A 90 4.79 -2.40 -21.05
N ARG A 91 5.12 -3.10 -22.14
CA ARG A 91 4.19 -4.05 -22.77
C ARG A 91 4.05 -5.31 -21.91
N LYS A 92 2.86 -5.53 -21.34
CA LYS A 92 2.53 -6.77 -20.62
C LYS A 92 2.54 -7.99 -21.56
N ARG A 93 3.56 -8.85 -21.41
CA ARG A 93 3.58 -10.20 -22.00
C ARG A 93 2.75 -11.14 -21.10
N THR A 94 2.06 -12.13 -21.69
CA THR A 94 1.24 -13.09 -20.92
C THR A 94 2.09 -14.01 -20.06
N HIS A 95 3.27 -14.36 -20.55
CA HIS A 95 4.31 -15.10 -19.85
C HIS A 95 5.67 -14.65 -20.39
N GLU A 96 6.68 -14.69 -19.54
CA GLU A 96 8.06 -14.36 -19.90
C GLU A 96 8.98 -15.16 -18.99
N ILE A 97 9.91 -15.90 -19.57
CA ILE A 97 11.00 -16.53 -18.83
C ILE A 97 12.01 -15.43 -18.56
N ILE A 98 12.13 -15.05 -17.28
CA ILE A 98 13.05 -14.01 -16.84
C ILE A 98 14.43 -14.66 -16.69
N ALA A 99 15.35 -14.34 -17.61
CA ALA A 99 16.75 -14.71 -17.44
C ALA A 99 17.36 -13.93 -16.27
N GLU A 100 18.35 -14.52 -15.59
CA GLU A 100 18.97 -13.92 -14.40
C GLU A 100 19.51 -12.51 -14.66
N GLU A 101 20.07 -12.27 -15.85
CA GLU A 101 20.62 -10.98 -16.30
C GLU A 101 19.56 -9.85 -16.31
N VAL A 102 18.31 -10.17 -16.66
CA VAL A 102 17.19 -9.22 -16.75
C VAL A 102 16.26 -9.29 -15.53
N ALA A 103 16.52 -10.19 -14.58
CA ALA A 103 15.72 -10.33 -13.36
C ALA A 103 15.73 -9.04 -12.53
N SER A 104 16.86 -8.34 -12.55
CA SER A 104 16.99 -7.03 -11.93
C SER A 104 15.95 -6.02 -12.43
N GLU A 105 15.37 -6.15 -13.62
CA GLU A 105 14.34 -5.23 -14.13
C GLU A 105 12.94 -5.43 -13.53
N PHE A 106 12.69 -6.60 -12.93
CA PHE A 106 11.39 -6.99 -12.36
C PHE A 106 11.39 -7.02 -10.84
N VAL A 107 12.57 -6.88 -10.22
CA VAL A 107 12.73 -6.92 -8.76
C VAL A 107 13.26 -5.57 -8.27
N SER A 108 12.67 -5.03 -7.20
CA SER A 108 13.20 -3.87 -6.48
C SER A 108 13.55 -4.28 -5.05
N PHE A 109 14.79 -3.99 -4.64
CA PHE A 109 15.26 -4.11 -3.28
C PHE A 109 15.64 -2.72 -2.78
N GLU A 110 14.84 -2.17 -1.87
CA GLU A 110 15.08 -0.83 -1.34
C GLU A 110 15.20 -0.89 0.19
N MET A 111 16.29 -0.35 0.71
CA MET A 111 16.47 -0.10 2.14
C MET A 111 15.99 1.32 2.45
N ILE A 112 14.90 1.50 3.18
CA ILE A 112 14.36 2.81 3.57
C ILE A 112 14.92 3.27 4.92
N ASP A 113 14.99 4.58 5.12
CA ASP A 113 15.61 5.22 6.28
C ASP A 113 14.69 6.28 6.90
N ASP A 114 15.12 6.92 7.98
CA ASP A 114 14.31 7.95 8.66
C ASP A 114 14.11 9.22 7.81
N ASN A 115 14.84 9.40 6.70
CA ASN A 115 14.71 10.56 5.81
C ASN A 115 13.53 10.39 4.85
N PHE A 116 12.52 11.23 5.04
CA PHE A 116 11.32 11.23 4.21
C PHE A 116 11.61 11.41 2.72
N THR A 117 12.47 12.36 2.34
CA THR A 117 12.74 12.68 0.94
C THR A 117 13.43 11.51 0.23
N THR A 118 14.45 10.93 0.87
CA THR A 118 15.16 9.76 0.35
C THR A 118 14.21 8.57 0.21
N THR A 119 13.38 8.33 1.23
CA THR A 119 12.38 7.27 1.20
C THR A 119 11.39 7.47 0.05
N MET A 120 10.85 8.67 -0.13
CA MET A 120 9.94 8.96 -1.25
C MET A 120 10.58 8.70 -2.61
N GLN A 121 11.84 9.10 -2.81
CA GLN A 121 12.56 8.82 -4.07
C GLN A 121 12.69 7.32 -4.35
N LYS A 122 12.97 6.51 -3.32
CA LYS A 122 13.03 5.04 -3.44
C LYS A 122 11.67 4.45 -3.79
N LEU A 123 10.60 4.90 -3.13
CA LEU A 123 9.23 4.45 -3.42
C LEU A 123 8.78 4.84 -4.84
N ASP A 124 9.08 6.06 -5.27
CA ASP A 124 8.78 6.54 -6.61
C ASP A 124 9.57 5.77 -7.70
N SER A 125 10.83 5.42 -7.43
CA SER A 125 11.63 4.54 -8.30
C SER A 125 10.95 3.18 -8.53
N ILE A 126 10.40 2.59 -7.47
CA ILE A 126 9.64 1.33 -7.58
C ILE A 126 8.38 1.51 -8.45
N ARG A 127 7.63 2.59 -8.24
CA ARG A 127 6.43 2.92 -9.05
C ARG A 127 6.77 3.06 -10.53
N LYS A 128 7.85 3.77 -10.84
CA LYS A 128 8.34 3.94 -12.22
C LYS A 128 8.70 2.61 -12.87
N LYS A 129 9.45 1.76 -12.16
CA LYS A 129 9.94 0.48 -12.68
C LYS A 129 8.82 -0.55 -12.88
N LYS A 130 7.68 -0.39 -12.17
CA LYS A 130 6.59 -1.36 -12.12
C LYS A 130 7.10 -2.76 -11.77
N SER A 131 7.98 -2.83 -10.76
CA SER A 131 8.57 -4.08 -10.30
C SER A 131 7.50 -5.07 -9.86
N LYS A 132 7.61 -6.32 -10.31
CA LYS A 132 6.72 -7.41 -9.92
C LYS A 132 7.02 -7.91 -8.51
N PHE A 133 8.29 -7.89 -8.13
CA PHE A 133 8.77 -8.28 -6.82
C PHE A 133 9.35 -7.07 -6.11
N ILE A 134 8.77 -6.73 -4.96
CA ILE A 134 9.15 -5.55 -4.19
C ILE A 134 9.59 -6.04 -2.81
N CYS A 135 10.85 -5.79 -2.47
CA CYS A 135 11.39 -5.99 -1.14
C CYS A 135 11.77 -4.61 -0.59
N ILE A 136 11.00 -4.15 0.38
CA ILE A 136 11.30 -2.95 1.15
C ILE A 136 11.67 -3.42 2.54
N ASN A 137 12.88 -3.09 2.96
CA ASN A 137 13.34 -3.30 4.33
C ASN A 137 13.73 -1.94 4.92
N ASP A 138 13.64 -1.78 6.23
CA ASP A 138 13.98 -0.53 6.87
C ASP A 138 15.23 -0.62 7.76
N ASP A 139 15.98 0.47 7.81
CA ASP A 139 17.01 0.74 8.83
C ASP A 139 16.61 1.97 9.66
N MET A 140 15.30 2.17 9.84
CA MET A 140 14.75 3.31 10.56
C MET A 140 15.09 3.20 12.05
N LYS A 141 15.57 4.30 12.66
CA LYS A 141 15.82 4.38 14.10
C LYS A 141 14.64 5.00 14.83
N LYS A 142 13.98 5.98 14.18
CA LYS A 142 12.86 6.74 14.77
C LYS A 142 11.54 6.43 14.10
N ALA A 143 11.55 5.96 12.86
CA ALA A 143 10.38 5.72 12.02
C ALA A 143 9.36 6.89 12.08
N PRO A 144 9.74 8.10 11.62
CA PRO A 144 8.87 9.27 11.67
C PRO A 144 7.50 8.99 11.06
N LEU A 145 6.44 9.58 11.65
CA LEU A 145 5.06 9.34 11.22
C LEU A 145 4.87 9.58 9.71
N ARG A 146 5.47 10.66 9.18
CA ARG A 146 5.38 11.02 7.76
C ARG A 146 5.99 9.95 6.85
N THR A 147 7.12 9.37 7.23
CA THR A 147 7.78 8.29 6.48
C THR A 147 6.95 7.00 6.53
N ARG A 148 6.43 6.64 7.71
CA ARG A 148 5.51 5.50 7.87
C ARG A 148 4.25 5.66 7.01
N GLN A 149 3.66 6.87 7.02
CA GLN A 149 2.50 7.19 6.19
C GLN A 149 2.83 7.06 4.72
N ALA A 150 3.97 7.57 4.25
CA ALA A 150 4.39 7.40 2.86
C ALA A 150 4.49 5.94 2.43
N VAL A 151 5.05 5.06 3.27
CA VAL A 151 5.12 3.62 2.99
C VAL A 151 3.72 3.01 2.92
N HIS A 152 2.84 3.39 3.85
CA HIS A 152 1.45 2.93 3.83
C HIS A 152 0.70 3.38 2.57
N HIS A 153 0.82 4.66 2.20
CA HIS A 153 0.24 5.23 0.99
C HIS A 153 0.81 4.59 -0.27
N PHE A 154 2.10 4.26 -0.28
CA PHE A 154 2.73 3.52 -1.36
C PHE A 154 2.10 2.14 -1.56
N TYR A 155 1.94 1.35 -0.50
CA TYR A 155 1.35 0.01 -0.62
C TYR A 155 -0.14 0.08 -0.94
N ASN A 156 -0.91 1.02 -0.37
CA ASN A 156 -2.33 1.18 -0.71
C ASN A 156 -2.53 1.48 -2.21
N ALA A 157 -1.65 2.28 -2.82
CA ALA A 157 -1.74 2.59 -4.25
C ALA A 157 -1.31 1.45 -5.19
N LEU A 158 -0.72 0.37 -4.66
CA LEU A 158 -0.36 -0.81 -5.45
C LEU A 158 -1.26 -2.01 -5.14
N PHE A 159 -1.67 -2.12 -3.88
CA PHE A 159 -2.44 -3.22 -3.31
C PHE A 159 -3.53 -2.65 -2.39
N PRO A 160 -4.57 -2.01 -2.96
CA PRO A 160 -5.62 -1.35 -2.17
C PRO A 160 -6.49 -2.33 -1.39
N LYS A 161 -6.49 -3.61 -1.79
CA LYS A 161 -7.20 -4.67 -1.09
C LYS A 161 -6.22 -5.36 -0.14
N PRO A 162 -6.46 -5.29 1.19
CA PRO A 162 -5.60 -5.95 2.15
C PRO A 162 -5.65 -7.46 1.97
N SER A 163 -4.53 -8.12 2.26
CA SER A 163 -4.47 -9.58 2.32
C SER A 163 -5.37 -10.12 3.42
N GLN A 164 -5.90 -11.33 3.24
CA GLN A 164 -6.63 -12.05 4.31
C GLN A 164 -5.79 -12.31 5.58
N PHE A 165 -4.46 -12.16 5.48
CA PHE A 165 -3.53 -12.30 6.59
C PHE A 165 -3.17 -10.96 7.25
N GLU A 166 -3.60 -9.83 6.69
CA GLU A 166 -3.43 -8.53 7.32
C GLU A 166 -4.43 -8.37 8.46
N LEU A 167 -3.97 -7.71 9.52
CA LEU A 167 -4.82 -7.37 10.66
C LEU A 167 -5.66 -6.13 10.34
N GLU A 168 -6.83 -6.06 10.96
CA GLU A 168 -7.68 -4.87 10.88
C GLU A 168 -6.94 -3.60 11.35
N PRO A 169 -7.31 -2.42 10.85
CA PRO A 169 -6.68 -1.16 11.25
C PRO A 169 -6.67 -0.97 12.77
N GLY A 170 -5.50 -0.62 13.31
CA GLY A 170 -5.29 -0.42 14.74
C GLY A 170 -4.92 -1.68 15.52
N TYR A 171 -5.08 -2.87 14.92
CA TYR A 171 -4.59 -4.11 15.51
C TYR A 171 -3.11 -4.32 15.15
N ARG A 172 -2.40 -4.99 16.04
CA ARG A 172 -1.01 -5.41 15.83
C ARG A 172 -0.85 -6.83 16.29
N ASN A 173 0.05 -7.55 15.64
CA ASN A 173 0.46 -8.84 16.14
C ASN A 173 1.28 -8.60 17.42
N VAL A 174 0.76 -9.10 18.54
CA VAL A 174 1.39 -8.95 19.87
C VAL A 174 2.57 -9.90 20.01
N PHE A 175 2.54 -11.04 19.31
CA PHE A 175 3.55 -12.08 19.40
C PHE A 175 4.35 -12.09 18.13
N LEU A 176 5.66 -11.94 18.23
CA LEU A 176 6.51 -12.03 17.05
C LEU A 176 6.62 -13.49 16.60
N TYR A 177 6.66 -14.42 17.56
CA TYR A 177 6.82 -15.85 17.31
C TYR A 177 5.62 -16.67 17.79
N TYR A 178 5.44 -17.84 17.16
CA TYR A 178 4.32 -18.73 17.46
C TYR A 178 4.41 -19.37 18.84
N ASP A 179 5.61 -19.67 19.31
CA ASP A 179 5.86 -20.22 20.64
C ASP A 179 5.49 -19.23 21.76
N GLU A 180 5.79 -17.93 21.58
CA GLU A 180 5.35 -16.87 22.51
C GLU A 180 3.81 -16.85 22.64
N TYR A 181 3.12 -16.94 21.50
CA TYR A 181 1.65 -17.03 21.47
C TYR A 181 1.14 -18.28 22.19
N VAL A 182 1.73 -19.44 21.91
CA VAL A 182 1.35 -20.71 22.54
C VAL A 182 1.55 -20.67 24.04
N GLU A 183 2.68 -20.12 24.51
CA GLU A 183 2.95 -19.94 25.94
C GLU A 183 1.89 -19.06 26.59
N TYR A 184 1.58 -17.92 25.98
CA TYR A 184 0.52 -17.01 26.45
C TYR A 184 -0.84 -17.72 26.58
N ILE A 185 -1.24 -18.47 25.55
CA ILE A 185 -2.50 -19.23 25.55
C ILE A 185 -2.51 -20.31 26.64
N ASN A 186 -1.38 -21.02 26.85
CA ASN A 186 -1.26 -22.02 27.90
C ASN A 186 -1.38 -21.42 29.31
N VAL A 187 -0.82 -20.24 29.53
CA VAL A 187 -0.97 -19.50 30.80
C VAL A 187 -2.44 -19.12 31.03
N LEU A 188 -3.12 -18.57 30.02
CA LEU A 188 -4.55 -18.24 30.11
C LEU A 188 -5.41 -19.47 30.39
N HIS A 189 -5.15 -20.60 29.72
CA HIS A 189 -5.87 -21.85 29.97
C HIS A 189 -5.70 -22.34 31.40
N ARG A 190 -4.48 -22.29 31.93
CA ARG A 190 -4.19 -22.68 33.32
C ARG A 190 -4.90 -21.78 34.32
N GLN A 191 -4.87 -20.46 34.13
CA GLN A 191 -5.59 -19.51 35.00
C GLN A 191 -7.10 -19.75 34.95
N ASN A 192 -7.67 -19.90 33.75
CA ASN A 192 -9.09 -20.18 33.56
C ASN A 192 -9.50 -21.50 34.22
N PHE A 193 -8.65 -22.53 34.18
CA PHE A 193 -8.89 -23.79 34.87
C PHE A 193 -9.02 -23.58 36.39
N TYR A 194 -8.06 -22.89 37.02
CA TYR A 194 -8.10 -22.63 38.46
C TYR A 194 -9.26 -21.71 38.87
N ILE A 195 -9.60 -20.70 38.06
CA ILE A 195 -10.77 -19.83 38.30
C ILE A 195 -12.06 -20.67 38.26
N ARG A 196 -12.24 -21.51 37.24
CA ARG A 196 -13.43 -22.38 37.13
C ARG A 196 -13.52 -23.37 38.29
N LEU A 197 -12.40 -23.96 38.70
CA LEU A 197 -12.34 -24.85 39.86
C LEU A 197 -12.76 -24.12 41.15
N GLY A 198 -12.20 -22.93 41.39
CA GLY A 198 -12.54 -22.11 42.55
C GLY A 198 -14.01 -21.70 42.59
N LEU A 199 -14.57 -21.24 41.45
CA LEU A 199 -15.99 -20.91 41.33
C LEU A 199 -16.89 -22.13 41.57
N GLY A 200 -16.50 -23.31 41.07
CA GLY A 200 -17.22 -24.55 41.32
C GLY A 200 -17.25 -24.94 42.80
N ILE A 201 -16.11 -24.83 43.49
CA ILE A 201 -16.03 -25.09 44.94
C ILE A 201 -16.88 -24.07 45.73
N LEU A 202 -16.79 -22.78 45.38
CA LEU A 202 -17.61 -21.74 46.01
C LEU A 202 -19.11 -22.01 45.83
N PHE A 203 -19.54 -22.36 44.62
CA PHE A 203 -20.93 -22.71 44.32
C PHE A 203 -21.41 -23.89 45.18
N LEU A 204 -20.63 -24.96 45.27
CA LEU A 204 -20.95 -26.11 46.12
C LEU A 204 -21.04 -25.73 47.60
N GLY A 205 -20.15 -24.85 48.09
CA GLY A 205 -20.19 -24.33 49.44
C GLY A 205 -21.47 -23.54 49.75
N VAL A 206 -21.91 -22.69 48.82
CA VAL A 206 -23.17 -21.93 48.96
C VAL A 206 -24.38 -22.88 48.98
N VAL A 207 -24.42 -23.86 48.09
CA VAL A 207 -25.50 -24.87 48.05
C VAL A 207 -25.54 -25.66 49.35
N PHE A 208 -24.38 -26.08 49.86
CA PHE A 208 -24.28 -26.77 51.14
C PHE A 208 -24.83 -25.90 52.29
N LEU A 209 -24.38 -24.64 52.40
CA LEU A 209 -24.88 -23.73 53.43
C LEU A 209 -26.39 -23.48 53.36
N PHE A 210 -26.98 -23.51 52.17
CA PHE A 210 -28.43 -23.35 51.95
C PHE A 210 -29.23 -24.61 52.31
N ILE A 211 -28.65 -25.81 52.16
CA ILE A 211 -29.32 -27.07 52.52
C ILE A 211 -29.32 -27.30 54.03
N TYR A 212 -28.26 -26.84 54.72
CA TYR A 212 -28.02 -27.16 56.14
C TYR A 212 -28.27 -25.99 57.11
N ASN A 213 -28.78 -24.84 56.64
CA ASN A 213 -29.44 -23.80 57.45
C ASN A 213 -30.93 -23.73 57.10
#